data_AF-K2DQ21-F1
#
_entry.id   AF-K2DQ21-F1
#
_cell.length_a   1.000
_cell.length_b   1.000
_cell.length_c   1.000
_cell.angle_alpha   90.00
_cell.angle_beta   90.00
_cell.angle_gamma   90.00
#
_symmetry.space_group_name_H-M   'P 1'
#
loop_
_entity.id
_entity.type
_entity.pdbx_description
1 polymer ?
#
loop_
_entity_poly.entity_id
_entity_poly.type
_entity_poly.pdbx_seq_one_letter_code
_entity_poly.pdbx_strand_id
1 'polypeptide(L)'
;MLPHLQQKMTPWQASLLIGLAWGLWHLPQFFNPEAVHYELGLARLPLYVLAEMGLATLMTWVYNKTKGSLLLGGLIYHNADNFWGVVLLTSATMSSAFAGQSTGVDLQFWTISVIVTTLGALLICLITRGRLGN
;
A
#
# COMPACT_ATOMS: atom_id res chain seq x y z
N MET A 1 10.91 6.21 -9.74
CA MET A 1 11.07 7.24 -8.69
C MET A 1 12.05 6.80 -7.60
N LEU A 2 11.84 5.65 -6.94
CA LEU A 2 12.64 5.20 -5.79
C LEU A 2 14.18 5.26 -5.95
N PRO A 3 14.82 4.72 -7.02
CA PRO A 3 16.29 4.75 -7.12
C PRO A 3 16.88 6.15 -7.12
N HIS A 4 16.18 7.13 -7.69
CA HIS A 4 16.64 8.53 -7.75
C HIS A 4 16.50 9.22 -6.40
N LEU A 5 15.45 8.93 -5.64
CA LEU A 5 15.28 9.47 -4.29
C LEU A 5 16.33 8.90 -3.33
N GLN A 6 16.60 7.59 -3.39
CA GLN A 6 17.62 6.96 -2.52
C GLN A 6 19.06 7.47 -2.75
N GLN A 7 19.33 8.24 -3.81
CA GLN A 7 20.60 8.95 -3.99
C GLN A 7 20.75 10.20 -3.09
N LYS A 8 19.63 10.75 -2.62
CA LYS A 8 19.58 12.04 -1.89
C LYS A 8 19.03 11.92 -0.46
N MET A 9 18.35 10.83 -0.15
CA MET A 9 17.74 10.58 1.15
C MET A 9 17.87 9.10 1.53
N THR A 10 17.69 8.80 2.81
CA THR A 10 17.71 7.41 3.29
C THR A 10 16.54 6.62 2.70
N PRO A 11 16.66 5.28 2.56
CA PRO A 11 15.58 4.45 2.02
C PRO A 11 14.23 4.65 2.71
N TRP A 12 14.19 4.73 4.04
CA TRP A 12 12.93 4.97 4.75
C TRP A 12 12.30 6.33 4.43
N GLN A 13 13.10 7.41 4.35
CA GLN A 13 12.59 8.73 3.95
C GLN A 13 12.05 8.72 2.51
N ALA A 14 12.77 8.04 1.60
CA ALA A 14 12.32 7.85 0.23
C ALA A 14 10.98 7.11 0.20
N SER A 15 10.84 6.01 0.94
CA SER A 15 9.59 5.26 1.02
C SER A 15 8.42 6.09 1.55
N LEU A 16 8.63 6.87 2.63
CA LEU A 16 7.57 7.70 3.20
C LEU A 16 7.11 8.78 2.22
N LEU A 17 8.04 9.43 1.52
CA LEU A 17 7.70 10.45 0.52
C LEU A 17 6.93 9.84 -0.65
N ILE A 18 7.37 8.67 -1.12
CA ILE A 18 6.68 7.95 -2.20
C ILE A 18 5.27 7.55 -1.78
N GLY A 19 5.12 6.93 -0.60
CA GLY A 19 3.82 6.50 -0.10
C GLY A 19 2.88 7.65 0.19
N LEU A 20 3.38 8.78 0.69
CA LEU A 20 2.58 10.01 0.86
C LEU A 20 2.08 10.53 -0.49
N ALA A 21 2.98 10.69 -1.47
CA ALA A 21 2.62 11.16 -2.79
C ALA A 21 1.63 10.20 -3.48
N TRP A 22 1.82 8.90 -3.31
CA TRP A 22 0.98 7.87 -3.91
C TRP A 22 -0.39 7.79 -3.23
N GLY A 23 -0.47 7.85 -1.90
CA GLY A 23 -1.74 7.90 -1.18
C GLY A 23 -2.56 9.14 -1.53
N LEU A 24 -1.93 10.31 -1.63
CA LEU A 24 -2.62 11.54 -2.05
C LEU A 24 -3.02 11.53 -3.53
N TRP A 25 -2.31 10.81 -4.39
CA TRP A 25 -2.70 10.65 -5.81
C TRP A 25 -4.06 9.96 -5.97
N HIS A 26 -4.49 9.15 -4.99
CA HIS A 26 -5.81 8.51 -4.99
C HIS A 26 -6.95 9.43 -4.51
N LEU A 27 -6.66 10.66 -4.09
CA LEU A 27 -7.68 11.60 -3.60
C LEU A 27 -8.90 11.73 -4.54
N PRO A 28 -8.76 11.84 -5.87
CA PRO A 28 -9.93 11.89 -6.76
C PRO A 28 -10.88 10.69 -6.63
N GLN A 29 -10.35 9.50 -6.30
CA GLN A 29 -11.16 8.29 -6.17
C GLN A 29 -12.06 8.31 -4.93
N PHE A 30 -11.73 9.09 -3.90
CA PHE A 30 -12.61 9.29 -2.75
C PHE A 30 -13.90 10.05 -3.12
N PHE A 31 -13.98 10.61 -4.33
CA PHE A 31 -15.17 11.27 -4.87
C PHE A 31 -15.87 10.43 -5.96
N ASN A 32 -15.35 9.25 -6.30
CA ASN A 32 -15.91 8.39 -7.33
C ASN A 32 -16.80 7.30 -6.71
N PRO A 33 -18.14 7.34 -6.86
CA PRO A 33 -19.05 6.37 -6.25
C PRO A 33 -18.81 4.91 -6.64
N GLU A 34 -18.12 4.66 -7.76
CA GLU A 34 -17.78 3.31 -8.23
C GLU A 34 -16.45 2.79 -7.65
N ALA A 35 -15.68 3.64 -6.96
CA ALA A 35 -14.39 3.29 -6.40
C ALA A 35 -14.48 2.82 -4.95
N VAL A 36 -13.66 1.84 -4.60
CA VAL A 36 -13.49 1.37 -3.22
C VAL A 36 -13.15 2.52 -2.26
N HIS A 37 -12.37 3.51 -2.70
CA HIS A 37 -12.00 4.68 -1.90
C HIS A 37 -13.21 5.51 -1.45
N TYR A 38 -14.29 5.54 -2.23
CA TYR A 38 -15.51 6.24 -1.86
C TYR A 38 -16.19 5.60 -0.64
N GLU A 39 -16.17 4.27 -0.55
CA GLU A 39 -16.72 3.53 0.59
C GLU A 39 -15.93 3.76 1.88
N LEU A 40 -14.60 3.95 1.78
CA LEU A 40 -13.77 4.37 2.92
C LEU A 40 -14.20 5.75 3.44
N GLY A 41 -14.63 6.63 2.54
CA GLY A 41 -15.03 8.00 2.82
C GLY A 41 -13.85 8.91 3.18
N LEU A 42 -14.02 10.22 2.94
CA LEU A 42 -12.94 11.21 3.14
C LEU A 42 -12.39 11.25 4.57
N ALA A 43 -13.19 10.90 5.58
CA ALA A 43 -12.74 10.85 6.97
C ALA A 43 -11.60 9.84 7.20
N ARG A 44 -11.48 8.80 6.36
CA ARG A 44 -10.44 7.77 6.44
C ARG A 44 -9.25 8.05 5.53
N LEU A 45 -9.25 9.14 4.76
CA LEU A 45 -8.14 9.51 3.88
C LEU A 45 -6.79 9.56 4.63
N PRO A 46 -6.66 10.15 5.84
CA PRO A 46 -5.37 10.14 6.54
C PRO A 46 -4.88 8.73 6.89
N LEU A 47 -5.79 7.83 7.25
CA LEU A 47 -5.49 6.44 7.56
C LEU A 47 -5.13 5.64 6.30
N TYR A 48 -5.79 5.93 5.18
CA TYR A 48 -5.45 5.39 3.87
C TYR A 48 -4.03 5.82 3.45
N VAL A 49 -3.70 7.11 3.55
CA VAL A 49 -2.34 7.60 3.25
C VAL A 49 -1.30 6.93 4.14
N LEU A 50 -1.60 6.70 5.42
CA LEU A 50 -0.72 5.96 6.32
C LEU A 50 -0.50 4.50 5.86
N ALA A 51 -1.56 3.83 5.39
CA ALA A 51 -1.47 2.48 4.82
C ALA A 51 -0.53 2.45 3.61
N GLU A 52 -0.68 3.41 2.69
CA GLU A 52 0.17 3.55 1.49
C GLU A 52 1.63 3.84 1.83
N MET A 53 1.89 4.62 2.89
CA MET A 53 3.25 4.83 3.42
C MET A 53 3.86 3.53 3.98
N GLY A 54 3.06 2.73 4.69
CA GLY A 54 3.47 1.41 5.17
C GLY A 54 3.79 0.44 4.02
N LEU A 55 2.88 0.34 3.05
CA LEU A 55 3.05 -0.49 1.86
C LEU A 55 4.30 -0.10 1.06
N ALA A 56 4.48 1.20 0.77
CA ALA A 56 5.66 1.70 0.06
C ALA A 56 6.97 1.37 0.79
N THR A 57 6.96 1.37 2.13
CA THR A 57 8.11 0.99 2.97
C THR A 57 8.45 -0.50 2.82
N LEU A 58 7.46 -1.38 2.90
CA LEU A 58 7.66 -2.82 2.73
C LEU A 58 8.09 -3.17 1.30
N MET A 59 7.47 -2.56 0.29
CA MET A 59 7.88 -2.71 -1.11
C MET A 59 9.31 -2.25 -1.34
N THR A 60 9.71 -1.11 -0.76
CA THR A 60 11.09 -0.61 -0.83
C THR A 60 12.07 -1.61 -0.22
N TRP A 61 11.72 -2.19 0.94
CA TRP A 61 12.55 -3.21 1.57
C TRP A 61 12.75 -4.44 0.68
N VAL A 62 11.67 -4.97 0.09
CA VAL A 62 11.76 -6.11 -0.85
C VAL A 62 12.56 -5.74 -2.10
N TYR A 63 12.32 -4.56 -2.67
CA TYR A 63 13.07 -4.05 -3.83
C TYR A 63 14.57 -4.00 -3.54
N ASN A 64 14.98 -3.42 -2.41
CA ASN A 64 16.39 -3.32 -2.03
C ASN A 64 17.01 -4.70 -1.71
N LYS A 65 16.30 -5.59 -1.00
CA LYS A 65 16.80 -6.94 -0.70
C LYS A 65 16.94 -7.81 -1.95
N THR A 66 16.17 -7.52 -2.99
CA THR A 66 16.24 -8.18 -4.30
C THR A 66 17.18 -7.48 -5.28
N LYS A 67 18.10 -6.64 -4.78
CA LYS A 67 19.10 -5.88 -5.57
C LYS A 67 18.47 -4.97 -6.63
N GLY A 68 17.30 -4.40 -6.32
CA GLY A 68 16.58 -3.50 -7.21
C GLY A 68 15.69 -4.20 -8.24
N SER A 69 15.23 -5.42 -7.96
CA SER A 69 14.31 -6.14 -8.85
C SER A 69 12.94 -5.48 -8.88
N LEU A 70 12.62 -4.83 -10.01
CA LEU A 70 11.30 -4.26 -10.25
C LEU A 70 10.22 -5.33 -10.31
N LEU A 71 10.55 -6.52 -10.81
CA LEU A 71 9.61 -7.65 -10.88
C LEU A 71 9.16 -8.06 -9.49
N LEU A 72 10.08 -8.27 -8.56
CA LEU A 72 9.75 -8.78 -7.22
C LEU A 72 9.17 -7.69 -6.32
N GLY A 73 9.92 -6.60 -6.12
CA GLY A 73 9.54 -5.55 -5.17
C GLY A 73 8.51 -4.55 -5.70
N GLY A 74 8.41 -4.41 -7.02
CA GLY A 74 7.43 -3.53 -7.68
C GLY A 74 6.19 -4.30 -8.09
N LEU A 75 6.33 -5.18 -9.09
CA LEU A 75 5.18 -5.81 -9.75
C LEU A 75 4.52 -6.86 -8.86
N ILE A 76 5.25 -7.90 -8.45
CA ILE A 76 4.65 -9.04 -7.74
C ILE A 76 4.13 -8.61 -6.38
N TYR A 77 4.90 -7.84 -5.61
CA TYR A 77 4.47 -7.39 -4.28
C TYR A 77 3.21 -6.54 -4.35
N HIS A 78 3.16 -5.55 -5.24
CA HIS A 78 1.99 -4.69 -5.42
C HIS A 78 0.75 -5.47 -5.85
N ASN A 79 0.90 -6.38 -6.83
CA ASN A 79 -0.23 -7.18 -7.30
C ASN A 79 -0.71 -8.17 -6.23
N ALA A 80 0.20 -8.70 -5.41
CA ALA A 80 -0.17 -9.55 -4.28
C ALA A 80 -0.96 -8.76 -3.23
N ASP A 81 -0.52 -7.54 -2.90
CA ASP A 81 -1.24 -6.66 -1.97
C ASP A 81 -2.67 -6.35 -2.48
N ASN A 82 -2.79 -5.94 -3.74
CA ASN A 82 -4.10 -5.71 -4.36
C ASN A 82 -4.99 -6.95 -4.35
N PHE A 83 -4.43 -8.11 -4.73
CA PHE A 83 -5.17 -9.37 -4.78
C PHE A 83 -5.69 -9.77 -3.39
N TRP A 84 -4.81 -9.75 -2.39
CA TRP A 84 -5.20 -10.09 -1.02
C TRP A 84 -6.14 -9.06 -0.40
N GLY A 85 -6.01 -7.79 -0.76
CA GLY A 85 -6.98 -6.75 -0.40
C GLY A 85 -8.39 -7.10 -0.86
N VAL A 86 -8.56 -7.53 -2.12
CA VAL A 86 -9.87 -7.97 -2.62
C VAL A 86 -10.35 -9.23 -1.89
N VAL A 87 -9.49 -10.25 -1.76
CA VAL A 87 -9.87 -11.55 -1.17
C VAL A 87 -10.24 -11.45 0.31
N LEU A 88 -9.53 -10.63 1.09
CA LEU A 88 -9.68 -10.58 2.54
C LEU A 88 -10.61 -9.45 3.01
N LEU A 89 -10.75 -8.37 2.25
CA LEU A 89 -11.46 -7.17 2.69
C LEU A 89 -12.80 -6.97 1.99
N THR A 90 -13.16 -7.83 1.04
CA THR A 90 -14.44 -7.72 0.30
C THR A 90 -15.13 -9.07 0.23
N SER A 91 -16.42 -9.07 -0.07
CA SER A 91 -17.17 -10.29 -0.40
C SER A 91 -17.14 -10.64 -1.89
N ALA A 92 -16.16 -10.12 -2.64
CA ALA A 92 -16.04 -10.34 -4.07
C ALA A 92 -15.87 -11.84 -4.39
N THR A 93 -16.62 -12.31 -5.36
CA THR A 93 -16.47 -13.63 -5.98
C THR A 93 -16.02 -13.45 -7.43
N MET A 94 -15.47 -14.49 -8.05
CA MET A 94 -15.16 -14.46 -9.49
C MET A 94 -16.41 -14.11 -10.31
N SER A 95 -17.58 -14.64 -9.93
CA SER A 95 -18.85 -14.35 -10.58
C SER A 95 -19.27 -12.88 -10.44
N SER A 96 -19.17 -12.30 -9.24
CA SER A 96 -19.51 -10.87 -9.04
C SER A 96 -18.52 -9.95 -9.75
N ALA A 97 -17.24 -10.29 -9.76
CA ALA A 97 -16.19 -9.55 -10.46
C ALA A 97 -16.42 -9.54 -11.98
N PHE A 98 -16.70 -10.70 -12.60
CA PHE A 98 -17.01 -10.77 -14.03
C PHE A 98 -18.33 -10.11 -14.41
N ALA A 99 -19.29 -10.05 -13.47
CA ALA A 99 -20.54 -9.33 -13.65
C ALA A 99 -20.40 -7.80 -13.43
N GLY A 100 -19.21 -7.30 -13.08
CA GLY A 100 -18.98 -5.88 -12.80
C GLY A 100 -19.68 -5.37 -11.55
N GLN A 101 -20.05 -6.25 -10.62
CA GLN A 101 -20.71 -5.86 -9.37
C GLN A 101 -19.67 -5.39 -8.36
N SER A 102 -19.86 -4.19 -7.81
CA SER A 102 -19.12 -3.75 -6.64
C SER A 102 -19.59 -4.52 -5.40
N THR A 103 -18.63 -4.92 -4.58
CA THR A 103 -18.89 -5.52 -3.26
C THR A 103 -18.32 -4.61 -2.20
N GLY A 104 -19.10 -4.38 -1.15
CA GLY A 104 -18.68 -3.50 -0.06
C GLY A 104 -17.38 -3.95 0.60
N VAL A 105 -16.60 -2.98 1.08
CA VAL A 105 -15.39 -3.21 1.89
C VAL A 105 -15.75 -3.43 3.35
N ASP A 106 -15.19 -4.49 3.93
CA ASP A 106 -15.15 -4.70 5.37
C ASP A 106 -14.21 -3.67 6.01
N LEU A 107 -14.79 -2.58 6.50
CA LEU A 107 -14.04 -1.47 7.10
C LEU A 107 -13.30 -1.87 8.38
N GLN A 108 -13.77 -2.90 9.10
CA GLN A 108 -13.10 -3.38 10.31
C GLN A 108 -11.83 -4.13 9.93
N PHE A 109 -11.91 -5.09 9.01
CA PHE A 109 -10.75 -5.82 8.50
C PHE A 109 -9.77 -4.90 7.79
N TRP A 110 -10.26 -3.92 7.03
CA TRP A 110 -9.41 -2.90 6.40
C TRP A 110 -8.64 -2.09 7.46
N THR A 111 -9.30 -1.68 8.55
CA THR A 111 -8.62 -0.94 9.63
C THR A 111 -7.54 -1.80 10.30
N ILE A 112 -7.82 -3.09 10.53
CA ILE A 112 -6.85 -4.04 11.09
C ILE A 112 -5.65 -4.20 10.15
N SER A 113 -5.89 -4.32 8.83
CA SER A 113 -4.80 -4.45 7.86
C SER A 113 -3.90 -3.22 7.84
N VAL A 114 -4.46 -2.00 7.94
CA VAL A 114 -3.65 -0.77 8.06
C VAL A 114 -2.75 -0.83 9.29
N ILE A 115 -3.28 -1.25 10.45
CA ILE A 115 -2.49 -1.36 11.68
C ILE A 115 -1.36 -2.38 11.51
N VAL A 116 -1.66 -3.57 10.98
CA VAL A 116 -0.68 -4.64 10.77
C VAL A 116 0.42 -4.20 9.80
N THR A 117 0.05 -3.62 8.66
CA THR A 117 1.02 -3.11 7.67
C THR A 117 1.88 -1.99 8.24
N THR A 118 1.28 -1.07 8.99
CA THR A 118 2.02 0.02 9.65
C THR A 118 3.02 -0.53 10.68
N LEU A 119 2.59 -1.46 11.54
CA LEU A 119 3.47 -2.10 12.52
C LEU A 119 4.58 -2.90 11.85
N GLY A 120 4.28 -3.63 10.77
CA GLY A 120 5.27 -4.36 9.97
C GLY A 120 6.30 -3.42 9.35
N ALA A 121 5.86 -2.31 8.77
CA ALA A 121 6.75 -1.29 8.21
C ALA A 121 7.65 -0.67 9.29
N LEU A 122 7.09 -0.30 10.45
CA LEU A 122 7.86 0.22 11.59
C LEU A 122 8.87 -0.81 12.09
N LEU A 123 8.47 -2.07 12.25
CA LEU A 123 9.35 -3.15 12.69
C LEU A 123 10.52 -3.34 11.72
N ILE A 124 10.27 -3.36 10.41
CA ILE A 124 11.32 -3.47 9.40
C ILE A 124 12.22 -2.24 9.40
N CYS A 125 11.67 -1.03 9.53
CA CYS A 125 12.46 0.19 9.71
C CYS A 125 13.38 0.09 10.95
N LEU A 126 12.87 -0.38 12.09
CA LEU A 126 13.64 -0.52 13.31
C LEU A 126 14.74 -1.58 13.18
N ILE A 127 14.41 -2.78 12.70
CA ILE A 127 15.37 -3.89 12.51
C ILE A 127 16.48 -3.48 11.54
N THR A 128 16.14 -2.78 10.46
CA THR A 128 17.11 -2.33 9.46
C THR A 128 17.79 -1.00 9.81
N ARG A 129 17.44 -0.38 10.95
CA ARG A 129 17.88 0.96 11.34
C ARG A 129 17.66 2.00 10.23
N GLY A 130 16.53 1.89 9.54
CA GLY A 130 16.12 2.75 8.43
C GLY A 130 16.79 2.44 7.07
N ARG A 131 17.67 1.44 7.00
CA ARG A 131 18.37 1.09 5.74
C ARG A 131 17.49 0.34 4.75
N LEU A 132 16.43 -0.33 5.20
CA LEU A 132 15.50 -1.10 4.35
C LEU A 132 16.20 -1.95 3.29
N GLY A 133 17.34 -2.57 3.63
CA GLY A 133 18.27 -3.14 2.65
C GLY A 133 19.61 -3.46 3.32
N ASN A 134 20.53 -4.10 2.59
CA ASN A 134 21.89 -4.34 3.07
C ASN A 134 22.71 -3.04 3.05
#